data_AF-A0A1E3P215-F1
#
_entry.id   AF-A0A1E3P215-F1
#
_cell.length_a   1.000
_cell.length_b   1.000
_cell.length_c   1.000
_cell.angle_alpha   90.00
_cell.angle_beta   90.00
_cell.angle_gamma   90.00
#
_symmetry.space_group_name_H-M   'P 1'
#
loop_
_entity.id
_entity.type
_entity.pdbx_description
1 polymer ?
#
loop_
_entity_poly.entity_id
_entity_poly.type
_entity_poly.pdbx_seq_one_letter_code
_entity_poly.pdbx_strand_id
1 'polypeptide(L)'
;PHCLKIFSRLYNLKSHLKTHSDEKPFNCSYCDRKFARNHDRKRHELLHQGEKKFQCGGILGDKVTKWGCGKKFARADGLGRH
;
A
#
# COMPACT_ATOMS: atom_id res chain seq x y z
N PRO A 1 13.50 -0.01 -23.00
CA PRO A 1 12.80 -0.89 -22.02
C PRO A 1 13.70 -2.06 -21.59
N HIS A 2 14.73 -1.79 -20.78
CA HIS A 2 15.51 -2.83 -20.11
C HIS A 2 15.21 -2.76 -18.61
N CYS A 3 14.52 -3.78 -18.09
CA CYS A 3 14.34 -3.94 -16.65
C CYS A 3 15.21 -5.11 -16.17
N LEU A 4 16.23 -4.81 -15.36
CA LEU A 4 17.19 -5.78 -14.82
C LEU A 4 16.76 -6.35 -13.46
N LYS A 5 15.45 -6.30 -13.13
CA LYS A 5 14.96 -6.85 -11.85
C LYS A 5 14.87 -8.36 -11.93
N ILE A 6 15.65 -9.02 -11.08
CA ILE A 6 15.63 -10.48 -10.90
C ILE A 6 14.77 -10.81 -9.69
N PHE A 7 13.89 -11.80 -9.85
CA PHE A 7 13.01 -12.29 -8.79
C PHE A 7 13.29 -13.76 -8.53
N SER A 8 13.46 -14.14 -7.26
CA SER A 8 13.65 -15.54 -6.85
C SER A 8 12.38 -16.38 -6.95
N ARG A 9 11.20 -15.75 -7.11
CA ARG A 9 9.90 -16.44 -7.15
C ARG A 9 9.12 -16.09 -8.42
N LEU A 10 8.59 -17.10 -9.09
CA LEU A 10 7.86 -16.95 -10.36
C LEU A 10 6.64 -16.02 -10.24
N TYR A 11 5.88 -16.12 -9.15
CA TYR A 11 4.70 -15.27 -8.95
C TYR A 11 5.08 -13.78 -8.81
N ASN A 12 6.24 -13.47 -8.23
CA ASN A 12 6.76 -12.10 -8.13
C ASN A 12 7.15 -11.58 -9.52
N LEU A 13 7.83 -12.39 -10.33
CA LEU A 13 8.15 -12.06 -11.72
C LEU A 13 6.87 -11.79 -12.52
N LYS A 14 5.89 -12.70 -12.49
CA LYS A 14 4.60 -12.51 -13.19
C LYS A 14 3.88 -11.24 -12.76
N SER A 15 3.89 -10.94 -11.46
CA SER A 15 3.31 -9.71 -10.90
C SER A 15 4.06 -8.46 -11.37
N HIS A 16 5.39 -8.53 -11.46
CA HIS A 16 6.22 -7.47 -11.98
C HIS A 16 6.01 -7.22 -13.49
N LEU A 17 5.84 -8.27 -14.30
CA LEU A 17 5.59 -8.10 -15.73
C LEU A 17 4.30 -7.32 -16.00
N LYS A 18 3.29 -7.42 -15.13
CA LYS A 18 2.08 -6.59 -15.19
C LYS A 18 2.33 -5.09 -14.99
N THR A 19 3.49 -4.68 -14.49
CA THR A 19 3.85 -3.25 -14.41
C THR A 19 4.44 -2.72 -15.71
N HIS A 20 4.90 -3.60 -16.60
CA HIS A 20 5.34 -3.25 -17.95
C HIS A 20 4.18 -3.27 -18.95
N SER A 21 3.13 -4.05 -18.66
CA SER A 21 1.88 -3.95 -19.40
C SER A 21 1.11 -2.72 -18.94
N ASP A 22 0.63 -1.90 -19.89
CA ASP A 22 -0.29 -0.80 -19.61
C ASP A 22 -1.69 -1.28 -19.20
N GLU A 23 -1.94 -2.59 -19.21
CA GLU A 23 -3.18 -3.19 -18.73
C GLU A 23 -3.33 -3.03 -17.22
N LYS A 24 -4.25 -2.15 -16.84
CA LYS A 24 -4.66 -1.91 -15.46
C LYS A 24 -6.12 -2.34 -15.28
N PRO A 25 -6.39 -3.64 -15.08
CA PRO A 25 -7.75 -4.15 -15.04
C PRO A 25 -8.51 -3.74 -13.76
N PHE A 26 -7.83 -3.22 -12.73
CA PHE A 26 -8.47 -2.88 -11.46
C PHE A 26 -8.74 -1.37 -11.37
N ASN A 27 -9.97 -0.97 -11.69
CA ASN A 27 -10.45 0.41 -11.54
C ASN A 27 -10.89 0.69 -10.10
N CYS A 28 -10.56 1.88 -9.58
CA CYS A 28 -11.08 2.38 -8.31
C CYS A 28 -12.58 2.68 -8.42
N SER A 29 -13.34 2.39 -7.37
CA SER A 29 -14.79 2.66 -7.34
C SER A 29 -15.14 4.13 -7.08
N TYR A 30 -14.17 4.96 -6.66
CA TYR A 30 -14.39 6.34 -6.25
C TYR A 30 -13.74 7.38 -7.18
N CYS A 31 -12.89 6.95 -8.11
CA CYS A 31 -12.24 7.81 -9.10
C CYS A 31 -11.74 7.01 -10.31
N ASP A 32 -11.29 7.68 -11.36
CA ASP A 32 -10.86 7.03 -12.61
C ASP A 32 -9.45 6.39 -12.54
N ARG A 33 -8.88 6.25 -11.34
CA ARG A 33 -7.56 5.60 -11.18
C ARG A 33 -7.65 4.10 -11.41
N LYS A 34 -6.75 3.62 -12.28
CA LYS A 34 -6.59 2.20 -12.59
C LYS A 34 -5.29 1.66 -11.99
N PHE A 35 -5.33 0.40 -11.57
CA PHE A 35 -4.21 -0.31 -10.96
C PHE A 35 -3.95 -1.63 -11.66
N ALA A 36 -2.68 -2.03 -11.72
CA ALA A 36 -2.26 -3.32 -12.26
C ALA A 36 -2.55 -4.50 -11.31
N ARG A 37 -2.76 -4.22 -10.01
CA ARG A 37 -2.98 -5.24 -8.97
C ARG A 37 -4.14 -4.86 -8.06
N ASN A 38 -4.96 -5.85 -7.69
CA ASN A 38 -6.14 -5.66 -6.83
C ASN A 38 -5.79 -5.06 -5.46
N HIS A 39 -4.74 -5.57 -4.80
CA HIS A 39 -4.34 -5.06 -3.49
C HIS A 39 -3.89 -3.59 -3.52
N ASP A 40 -3.33 -3.12 -4.65
CA ASP A 40 -2.97 -1.71 -4.82
C ASP A 40 -4.22 -0.83 -4.92
N ARG A 41 -5.23 -1.27 -5.68
CA ARG A 41 -6.54 -0.60 -5.75
C ARG A 41 -7.20 -0.55 -4.36
N LYS A 42 -7.32 -1.68 -3.67
CA LYS A 42 -7.94 -1.75 -2.35
C LYS A 42 -7.23 -0.84 -1.34
N ARG A 43 -5.89 -0.80 -1.35
CA ARG A 43 -5.09 0.12 -0.53
C ARG A 43 -5.31 1.58 -0.90
N HIS A 44 -5.58 1.88 -2.17
CA HIS A 44 -5.91 3.22 -2.61
C HIS A 44 -7.32 3.64 -2.16
N GLU A 45 -8.30 2.74 -2.20
CA GLU A 45 -9.68 2.98 -1.75
C GLU A 45 -9.74 3.36 -0.25
N LEU A 46 -8.83 2.85 0.59
CA LEU A 46 -8.70 3.29 1.99
C LEU A 46 -8.48 4.81 2.14
N LEU A 47 -7.87 5.46 1.15
CA LEU A 47 -7.69 6.91 1.15
C LEU A 47 -9.01 7.66 0.92
N HIS A 48 -9.91 7.10 0.11
CA HIS A 48 -11.23 7.70 -0.13
C HIS A 48 -12.13 7.56 1.10
N GLN A 49 -12.05 6.43 1.80
CA GLN A 49 -12.82 6.18 3.03
C GLN A 49 -12.26 6.94 4.24
N GLY A 50 -11.07 7.56 4.12
CA GLY A 50 -10.40 8.22 5.23
C GLY A 50 -9.98 7.26 6.36
N GLU A 51 -9.96 5.95 6.10
CA GLU A 51 -9.61 4.95 7.11
C GLU A 51 -8.11 5.06 7.47
N LYS A 52 -7.81 5.63 8.63
CA LYS A 52 -6.44 5.75 9.16
C LYS A 52 -6.18 4.67 10.21
N LYS A 53 -5.74 3.49 9.75
CA LYS A 53 -5.52 2.30 10.58
C LYS A 53 -4.18 2.26 11.31
N PHE A 54 -3.24 3.10 10.90
CA PHE A 54 -1.88 3.11 11.47
C PHE A 54 -1.73 4.36 12.32
N GLN A 55 -1.20 4.24 13.53
CA GLN A 55 -1.02 5.38 14.42
C GLN A 55 0.41 5.41 14.95
N CYS A 56 0.99 6.61 14.99
CA CYS A 56 2.24 6.87 15.70
C CYS A 56 1.98 6.80 17.20
N GLY A 57 2.33 5.66 17.76
CA GLY A 57 2.21 5.32 19.17
C GLY A 57 2.50 3.84 19.32
N GLY A 58 3.56 3.50 20.05
CA GLY A 58 3.95 2.11 20.24
C GLY A 58 2.89 1.35 21.03
N ILE A 59 2.19 0.44 20.38
CA ILE A 59 1.49 -0.65 21.05
C ILE A 59 2.50 -1.77 21.20
N LEU A 60 3.10 -1.89 22.39
CA LEU A 60 3.83 -3.09 22.80
C LEU A 60 2.91 -3.87 23.73
N GLY A 61 2.10 -4.78 23.18
CA GLY A 61 1.04 -5.48 23.93
C GLY A 61 -0.13 -4.55 24.29
N ASP A 62 -0.67 -4.63 25.50
CA ASP A 62 -1.91 -3.93 25.89
C ASP A 62 -1.68 -2.51 26.47
N LYS A 63 -0.42 -2.04 26.51
CA LYS A 63 -0.06 -0.75 27.12
C LYS A 63 0.26 0.29 26.04
N VAL A 64 -0.55 1.36 26.00
CA VAL A 64 -0.28 2.56 25.20
C VAL A 64 0.98 3.22 25.77
N THR A 65 2.10 3.14 25.06
CA THR A 65 3.29 3.91 25.42
C THR A 65 3.08 5.37 25.00
N LYS A 66 3.29 6.31 25.94
CA LYS A 66 2.96 7.74 25.82
C LYS A 66 3.90 8.53 24.89
N TRP A 67 4.89 7.88 24.29
CA TRP A 67 5.87 8.48 23.39
C TRP A 67 5.49 8.19 21.93
N GLY A 68 4.48 8.91 21.45
CA GLY A 68 4.06 8.91 20.06
C GLY A 68 3.27 10.17 19.81
N CYS A 69 3.46 10.82 18.67
CA CYS A 69 2.78 12.10 18.42
C CYS A 69 1.29 11.92 18.05
N GLY A 70 0.76 10.69 18.11
CA GLY A 70 -0.65 10.39 17.89
C GLY A 70 -1.10 10.52 16.43
N LYS A 71 -0.21 10.87 15.50
CA LYS A 71 -0.55 11.01 14.07
C LYS A 71 -1.04 9.68 13.51
N LYS A 72 -2.19 9.74 12.83
CA LYS A 72 -2.80 8.59 12.16
C LYS A 72 -2.51 8.63 10.66
N PHE A 73 -2.19 7.49 10.11
CA PHE A 73 -1.83 7.25 8.72
C PHE A 73 -2.77 6.23 8.11
N ALA A 74 -3.12 6.44 6.84
CA ALA A 74 -3.88 5.47 6.07
C ALA A 74 -3.04 4.23 5.72
N ARG A 75 -1.70 4.32 5.78
CA ARG A 75 -0.79 3.24 5.40
C ARG A 75 0.43 3.15 6.32
N ALA A 76 0.95 1.94 6.48
CA ALA A 76 2.13 1.65 7.29
C ALA A 76 3.41 2.31 6.76
N ASP A 77 3.57 2.47 5.44
CA ASP A 77 4.71 3.17 4.85
C ASP A 77 4.71 4.66 5.21
N GLY A 78 3.52 5.26 5.36
CA GLY A 78 3.38 6.62 5.87
C GLY A 78 3.81 6.74 7.34
N LEU A 79 3.48 5.73 8.16
CA LEU A 79 3.92 5.66 9.55
C LEU A 79 5.44 5.38 9.65
N GLY A 80 6.00 4.51 8.82
CA GLY A 80 7.42 4.15 8.88
C GLY A 80 8.38 5.27 8.47
N ARG A 81 7.90 6.27 7.71
CA ARG A 81 8.66 7.49 7.37
C ARG A 81 8.46 8.63 8.38
N HIS A 82 7.54 8.46 9.33
CA HIS A 82 7.11 9.48 10.26
C HIS A 82 7.79 9.31 11.61
#